data_AF-A0A8J8A871-F1
#
_entry.id   AF-A0A8J8A871-F1
#
_cell.length_a   1.000
_cell.length_b   1.000
_cell.length_c   1.000
_cell.angle_alpha   90.00
_cell.angle_beta   90.00
_cell.angle_gamma   90.00
#
_symmetry.space_group_name_H-M   'P 1'
#
loop_
_entity.id
_entity.type
_entity.pdbx_description
1 polymer ?
#
loop_
_entity_poly.entity_id
_entity_poly.type
_entity_poly.pdbx_seq_one_letter_code
_entity_poly.pdbx_strand_id
1 'polypeptide(L)'
;MPHLFIVGYENDAERKRVEYLLDKWSNRARISKVRGISFIIEASDVESFAEELLSKLDPPTEGKVRVYRVEPEDIGSKVAPNRRELEYLAGEEPIVVQKLLKYVLSKFGAYYVSSEGNVSRYRAYTKKGRMEIEASVEETGEGTRVVIGIEGYGTAVDDLARKLEKELSLLL
;
A
#
# COMPACT_ATOMS: atom_id res chain seq x y z
N MET A 1 -22.37 -11.13 0.91
CA MET A 1 -22.81 -9.83 1.45
C MET A 1 -22.02 -8.71 0.77
N PRO A 2 -22.62 -7.54 0.49
CA PRO A 2 -21.87 -6.38 0.00
C PRO A 2 -20.93 -5.85 1.09
N HIS A 3 -19.76 -5.35 0.70
CA HIS A 3 -18.79 -4.69 1.59
C HIS A 3 -18.60 -3.24 1.14
N LEU A 4 -18.52 -2.31 2.10
CA LEU A 4 -18.23 -0.90 1.83
C LEU A 4 -16.75 -0.64 2.13
N PHE A 5 -16.00 -0.26 1.10
CA PHE A 5 -14.61 0.19 1.26
C PHE A 5 -14.55 1.71 1.21
N ILE A 6 -14.11 2.33 2.30
CA ILE A 6 -13.80 3.77 2.36
C ILE A 6 -12.29 3.89 2.26
N VAL A 7 -11.80 4.46 1.15
CA VAL A 7 -10.37 4.53 0.85
C VAL A 7 -9.91 5.99 0.91
N GLY A 8 -9.18 6.33 1.96
CA GLY A 8 -8.40 7.57 2.00
C GLY A 8 -7.21 7.46 1.04
N TYR A 9 -6.84 8.58 0.40
CA TYR A 9 -5.67 8.67 -0.46
C TYR A 9 -4.98 10.02 -0.25
N GLU A 10 -3.65 10.04 -0.34
CA GLU A 10 -2.88 11.26 -0.09
C GLU A 10 -2.68 12.10 -1.36
N ASN A 11 -2.80 11.49 -2.53
CA ASN A 11 -2.55 12.15 -3.82
C ASN A 11 -3.35 11.52 -4.97
N ASP A 12 -3.42 12.25 -6.10
CA ASP A 12 -4.15 11.81 -7.29
C ASP A 12 -3.58 10.54 -7.94
N ALA A 13 -2.27 10.30 -7.81
CA ALA A 13 -1.65 9.09 -8.34
C ALA A 13 -2.07 7.83 -7.57
N GLU A 14 -2.31 7.94 -6.27
CA GLU A 14 -2.91 6.87 -5.46
C GLU A 14 -4.37 6.64 -5.82
N ARG A 15 -5.18 7.70 -5.91
CA ARG A 15 -6.57 7.64 -6.37
C ARG A 15 -6.70 6.89 -7.71
N LYS A 16 -5.90 7.25 -8.72
CA LYS A 16 -5.90 6.61 -10.05
C LYS A 16 -5.56 5.12 -9.99
N ARG A 17 -4.66 4.70 -9.09
CA ARG A 17 -4.30 3.29 -8.92
C ARG A 17 -5.45 2.47 -8.31
N VAL A 18 -6.19 3.06 -7.38
CA VAL A 18 -7.42 2.46 -6.83
C VAL A 18 -8.48 2.33 -7.93
N GLU A 19 -8.71 3.38 -8.72
CA GLU A 19 -9.67 3.32 -9.84
C GLU A 19 -9.32 2.23 -10.86
N TYR A 20 -8.04 2.14 -11.25
CA TYR A 20 -7.57 1.07 -12.13
C TYR A 20 -7.81 -0.33 -11.55
N LEU A 21 -7.63 -0.50 -10.23
CA LEU A 21 -7.90 -1.77 -9.55
C LEU A 21 -9.40 -2.13 -9.65
N LEU A 22 -10.29 -1.16 -9.41
CA LEU A 22 -11.73 -1.37 -9.54
C LEU A 22 -12.11 -1.78 -10.97
N ASP A 23 -11.58 -1.08 -11.98
CA ASP A 23 -11.84 -1.40 -13.39
C ASP A 23 -11.37 -2.82 -13.73
N LYS A 24 -10.17 -3.21 -13.28
CA LYS A 24 -9.64 -4.57 -13.48
C LYS A 24 -10.53 -5.65 -12.82
N TRP A 25 -11.16 -5.35 -11.70
CA TRP A 25 -12.02 -6.27 -10.96
C TRP A 25 -13.48 -6.24 -11.41
N SER A 26 -13.92 -5.26 -12.20
CA SER A 26 -15.30 -5.13 -12.68
C SER A 26 -15.83 -6.37 -13.42
N ASN A 27 -14.95 -7.14 -14.07
CA ASN A 27 -15.28 -8.40 -14.74
C ASN A 27 -15.37 -9.60 -13.79
N ARG A 28 -14.92 -9.47 -12.53
CA ARG A 28 -14.84 -10.54 -11.53
C ARG A 28 -15.81 -10.35 -10.37
N ALA A 29 -16.22 -9.13 -10.10
CA ALA A 29 -17.12 -8.77 -9.03
C ALA A 29 -18.04 -7.62 -9.45
N ARG A 30 -19.26 -7.61 -8.89
CA ARG A 30 -20.18 -6.47 -9.06
C ARG A 30 -19.68 -5.31 -8.21
N ILE A 31 -19.06 -4.33 -8.85
CA ILE A 31 -18.56 -3.10 -8.21
C ILE A 31 -19.51 -1.96 -8.52
N SER A 32 -19.99 -1.27 -7.50
CA SER A 32 -20.81 -0.07 -7.64
C SER A 32 -20.27 1.03 -6.74
N LYS A 33 -19.95 2.19 -7.32
CA LYS A 33 -19.66 3.41 -6.55
C LYS A 33 -20.97 3.97 -6.00
N VAL A 34 -20.97 4.42 -4.74
CA VAL A 34 -22.13 5.12 -4.18
C VAL A 34 -22.30 6.44 -4.92
N ARG A 35 -23.52 6.71 -5.42
CA ARG A 35 -23.85 7.94 -6.16
C ARG A 35 -24.76 8.81 -5.28
N GLY A 36 -24.65 10.12 -5.41
CA GLY A 36 -25.39 11.08 -4.60
C GLY A 36 -24.67 11.41 -3.29
N ILE A 37 -25.42 11.89 -2.31
CA ILE A 37 -24.90 12.24 -0.98
C ILE A 37 -24.72 10.95 -0.16
N SER A 38 -23.51 10.73 0.35
CA SER A 38 -23.16 9.54 1.16
C SER A 38 -22.55 10.01 2.48
N PHE A 39 -23.03 9.49 3.60
CA PHE A 39 -22.54 9.86 4.94
C PHE A 39 -22.73 8.70 5.93
N ILE A 40 -21.96 8.74 7.01
CA ILE A 40 -22.13 7.88 8.19
C ILE A 40 -22.73 8.77 9.28
N ILE A 41 -23.75 8.26 9.96
CA ILE A 41 -24.36 8.91 11.12
C ILE A 41 -24.36 7.93 12.30
N GLU A 42 -23.96 8.42 13.46
CA GLU A 42 -24.13 7.72 14.74
C GLU A 42 -25.30 8.38 15.47
N ALA A 43 -26.45 7.70 15.50
CA ALA A 43 -27.67 8.21 16.14
C ALA A 43 -28.35 7.09 16.93
N SER A 44 -28.90 7.43 18.08
CA SER A 44 -29.72 6.51 18.89
C SER A 44 -31.10 6.25 18.29
N ASP A 45 -31.58 7.16 17.44
CA ASP A 45 -32.87 7.10 16.75
C ASP A 45 -32.65 7.40 15.26
N VAL A 46 -32.40 6.34 14.49
CA VAL A 46 -32.13 6.43 13.06
C VAL A 46 -33.44 6.58 12.27
N GLU A 47 -34.55 6.04 12.79
CA GLU A 47 -35.86 6.14 12.17
C GLU A 47 -36.33 7.60 12.05
N SER A 48 -36.24 8.39 13.12
CA SER A 48 -36.62 9.81 13.11
C SER A 48 -35.80 10.61 12.09
N PHE A 49 -34.49 10.37 12.03
CA PHE A 49 -33.63 10.99 11.01
C PHE A 49 -34.05 10.58 9.59
N ALA A 50 -34.35 9.29 9.37
CA ALA A 50 -34.77 8.79 8.06
C ALA A 50 -36.10 9.41 7.61
N GLU A 51 -37.05 9.60 8.53
CA GLU A 51 -38.32 10.28 8.27
C GLU A 51 -38.08 11.74 7.85
N GLU A 52 -37.27 12.47 8.62
CA GLU A 52 -36.90 13.85 8.28
C GLU A 52 -36.21 13.93 6.91
N LEU A 53 -35.26 13.03 6.62
CA LEU A 53 -34.57 12.98 5.35
C LEU A 53 -35.52 12.73 4.17
N LEU A 54 -36.41 11.72 4.31
CA LEU A 54 -37.38 11.37 3.28
C LEU A 54 -38.37 12.51 3.02
N SER A 55 -38.73 13.28 4.05
CA SER A 55 -39.61 14.46 3.92
C SER A 55 -39.03 15.58 3.04
N LYS A 56 -37.70 15.60 2.84
CA LYS A 56 -37.01 16.60 2.00
C LYS A 56 -36.88 16.18 0.54
N LEU A 57 -37.31 14.98 0.17
CA LEU A 57 -37.16 14.44 -1.18
C LEU A 57 -38.48 14.48 -1.94
N ASP A 58 -38.42 14.83 -3.23
CA ASP A 58 -39.59 14.77 -4.11
C ASP A 58 -40.11 13.32 -4.23
N PRO A 59 -41.43 13.07 -4.30
CA PRO A 59 -41.97 11.75 -4.64
C PRO A 59 -41.63 11.31 -6.09
N PRO A 60 -41.57 10.00 -6.38
CA PRO A 60 -41.62 8.88 -5.43
C PRO A 60 -40.28 8.74 -4.70
N THR A 61 -40.33 8.41 -3.42
CA THR A 61 -39.14 8.23 -2.57
C THR A 61 -38.60 6.80 -2.59
N GLU A 62 -39.32 5.86 -3.21
CA GLU A 62 -38.90 4.47 -3.39
C GLU A 62 -37.54 4.39 -4.09
N GLY A 63 -36.58 3.73 -3.43
CA GLY A 63 -35.23 3.54 -3.94
C GLY A 63 -34.33 4.79 -3.94
N LYS A 64 -34.85 5.97 -3.56
CA LYS A 64 -34.05 7.22 -3.44
C LYS A 64 -33.14 7.20 -2.21
N VAL A 65 -33.56 6.55 -1.14
CA VAL A 65 -32.76 6.33 0.07
C VAL A 65 -32.47 4.84 0.23
N ARG A 66 -31.20 4.51 0.50
CA ARG A 66 -30.76 3.16 0.83
C ARG A 66 -29.98 3.22 2.14
N VAL A 67 -30.49 2.55 3.17
CA VAL A 67 -29.84 2.48 4.47
C VAL A 67 -29.16 1.11 4.60
N TYR A 68 -27.90 1.13 4.99
CA TYR A 68 -27.13 -0.08 5.30
C TYR A 68 -26.64 0.03 6.73
N ARG A 69 -26.79 -1.03 7.51
CA ARG A 69 -26.05 -1.17 8.76
C ARG A 69 -24.62 -1.55 8.40
N VAL A 70 -23.67 -0.70 8.79
CA VAL A 70 -22.24 -0.93 8.60
C VAL A 70 -21.61 -1.06 9.97
N GLU A 71 -20.76 -2.07 10.12
CA GLU A 71 -19.90 -2.25 11.29
C GLU A 71 -18.45 -2.21 10.78
N PRO A 72 -17.54 -1.53 11.49
CA PRO A 72 -16.13 -1.54 11.11
C PRO A 72 -15.60 -2.96 11.05
N GLU A 73 -15.15 -3.39 9.88
CA GLU A 73 -14.42 -4.64 9.73
C GLU A 73 -12.91 -4.34 9.73
N ASP A 74 -12.18 -4.94 10.68
CA ASP A 74 -10.72 -4.89 10.67
C ASP A 74 -10.16 -5.87 9.64
N ILE A 75 -10.23 -5.48 8.37
CA ILE A 75 -9.64 -6.25 7.27
C ILE A 75 -8.11 -6.23 7.29
N GLY A 76 -7.50 -5.24 7.96
CA GLY A 76 -6.05 -5.14 8.13
C GLY A 76 -5.48 -6.29 8.96
N SER A 77 -6.21 -6.75 9.97
CA SER A 77 -5.84 -7.95 10.74
C SER A 77 -5.83 -9.24 9.90
N LYS A 78 -6.63 -9.29 8.83
CA LYS A 78 -6.77 -10.47 7.95
C LYS A 78 -5.82 -10.42 6.76
N VAL A 79 -5.31 -9.24 6.42
CA VAL A 79 -4.44 -9.01 5.26
C VAL A 79 -3.23 -8.22 5.72
N ALA A 80 -2.17 -8.94 6.07
CA ALA A 80 -0.90 -8.35 6.46
C ALA A 80 0.00 -8.10 5.24
N PRO A 81 0.87 -7.07 5.28
CA PRO A 81 1.94 -6.95 4.31
C PRO A 81 2.91 -8.12 4.44
N ASN A 82 3.49 -8.52 3.32
CA ASN A 82 4.63 -9.44 3.30
C ASN A 82 5.90 -8.65 3.58
N ARG A 83 6.82 -9.24 4.35
CA ARG A 83 8.16 -8.69 4.60
C ARG A 83 9.22 -9.71 4.20
N ARG A 84 10.24 -9.24 3.49
CA ARG A 84 11.46 -10.01 3.19
C ARG A 84 12.65 -9.21 3.66
N GLU A 85 13.58 -9.90 4.31
CA GLU A 85 14.85 -9.32 4.75
C GLU A 85 15.98 -10.04 4.02
N LEU A 86 16.92 -9.26 3.48
CA LEU A 86 18.13 -9.74 2.83
C LEU A 86 19.31 -9.19 3.59
N GLU A 87 20.32 -10.04 3.83
CA GLU A 87 21.51 -9.68 4.56
C GLU A 87 22.76 -10.08 3.79
N TYR A 88 23.75 -9.19 3.72
CA TYR A 88 25.02 -9.40 3.05
C TYR A 88 26.17 -8.84 3.88
N LEU A 89 27.34 -9.45 3.75
CA LEU A 89 28.61 -8.94 4.27
C LEU A 89 29.53 -8.69 3.07
N ALA A 90 29.97 -7.45 2.92
CA ALA A 90 30.82 -7.02 1.81
C ALA A 90 32.21 -6.66 2.31
N GLY A 91 33.25 -7.00 1.53
CA GLY A 91 34.64 -6.62 1.84
C GLY A 91 34.96 -5.15 1.56
N GLU A 92 34.10 -4.45 0.83
CA GLU A 92 34.28 -3.06 0.41
C GLU A 92 33.91 -2.06 1.51
N GLU A 93 34.42 -0.83 1.40
CA GLU A 93 34.09 0.25 2.34
C GLU A 93 32.60 0.65 2.28
N PRO A 94 32.00 1.11 3.40
CA PRO A 94 30.58 1.46 3.47
C PRO A 94 30.11 2.42 2.38
N ILE A 95 30.95 3.39 2.00
CA ILE A 95 30.60 4.41 1.01
C ILE A 95 30.49 3.83 -0.41
N VAL A 96 31.27 2.80 -0.73
CA VAL A 96 31.24 2.09 -2.01
C VAL A 96 29.98 1.23 -2.06
N VAL A 97 29.72 0.49 -0.98
CA VAL A 97 28.54 -0.36 -0.82
C VAL A 97 27.25 0.46 -0.91
N GLN A 98 27.17 1.62 -0.27
CA GLN A 98 26.02 2.52 -0.37
C GLN A 98 25.76 3.00 -1.81
N LYS A 99 26.82 3.36 -2.55
CA LYS A 99 26.69 3.78 -3.95
C LYS A 99 26.20 2.64 -4.84
N LEU A 100 26.74 1.44 -4.64
CA LEU A 100 26.32 0.23 -5.35
C LEU A 100 24.85 -0.10 -5.07
N LEU A 101 24.45 -0.08 -3.79
CA LEU A 101 23.08 -0.37 -3.39
C LEU A 101 22.10 0.64 -4.00
N LYS A 102 22.43 1.93 -3.97
CA LYS A 102 21.63 2.98 -4.61
C LYS A 102 21.49 2.73 -6.13
N TYR A 103 22.57 2.31 -6.80
CA TYR A 103 22.54 1.96 -8.22
C TYR A 103 21.61 0.77 -8.49
N VAL A 104 21.75 -0.32 -7.74
CA VAL A 104 20.94 -1.53 -7.90
C VAL A 104 19.46 -1.25 -7.63
N LEU A 105 19.14 -0.50 -6.57
CA LEU A 105 17.77 -0.08 -6.25
C LEU A 105 17.17 0.78 -7.37
N SER A 106 17.95 1.74 -7.88
CA SER A 106 17.52 2.60 -8.99
C SER A 106 17.29 1.79 -10.28
N LYS A 107 18.13 0.79 -10.58
CA LYS A 107 17.96 -0.15 -11.71
C LYS A 107 16.60 -0.86 -11.66
N PHE A 108 16.09 -1.15 -10.47
CA PHE A 108 14.77 -1.77 -10.26
C PHE A 108 13.63 -0.75 -10.05
N GLY A 109 13.88 0.53 -10.32
CA GLY A 109 12.86 1.58 -10.26
C GLY A 109 12.49 2.02 -8.84
N ALA A 110 13.31 1.67 -7.84
CA ALA A 110 13.15 2.23 -6.51
C ALA A 110 13.73 3.65 -6.48
N TYR A 111 12.98 4.57 -5.87
CA TYR A 111 13.39 5.95 -5.68
C TYR A 111 13.58 6.25 -4.20
N TYR A 112 14.57 7.09 -3.91
CA TYR A 112 14.90 7.50 -2.55
C TYR A 112 13.80 8.39 -1.96
N VAL A 113 13.49 8.19 -0.68
CA VAL A 113 12.50 8.97 0.06
C VAL A 113 13.16 9.79 1.16
N SER A 114 13.88 9.13 2.06
CA SER A 114 14.54 9.77 3.20
C SER A 114 15.64 8.87 3.77
N SER A 115 16.41 9.41 4.70
CA SER A 115 17.38 8.67 5.50
C SER A 115 17.31 9.13 6.94
N GLU A 116 17.60 8.21 7.86
CA GLU A 116 17.63 8.43 9.29
C GLU A 116 18.77 7.60 9.88
N GLY A 117 19.83 8.28 10.34
CA GLY A 117 21.07 7.61 10.72
C GLY A 117 21.68 6.85 9.53
N ASN A 118 21.93 5.55 9.73
CA ASN A 118 22.47 4.64 8.73
C ASN A 118 21.39 3.92 7.90
N VAL A 119 20.11 4.20 8.15
CA VAL A 119 18.97 3.61 7.44
C VAL A 119 18.50 4.55 6.34
N SER A 120 18.47 4.06 5.10
CA SER A 120 17.92 4.76 3.94
C SER A 120 16.59 4.13 3.53
N ARG A 121 15.56 4.95 3.35
CA ARG A 121 14.21 4.54 2.92
C ARG A 121 14.01 4.84 1.44
N TYR A 122 13.52 3.85 0.72
CA TYR A 122 13.16 3.92 -0.69
C TYR A 122 11.73 3.39 -0.90
N ARG A 123 11.14 3.78 -2.02
CA ARG A 123 9.85 3.23 -2.46
C ARG A 123 9.94 2.77 -3.90
N ALA A 124 9.20 1.72 -4.23
CA ALA A 124 9.10 1.22 -5.59
C ALA A 124 7.64 0.94 -5.94
N TYR A 125 7.25 1.28 -7.17
CA TYR A 125 5.94 0.96 -7.73
C TYR A 125 6.11 0.05 -8.93
N THR A 126 5.47 -1.10 -8.87
CA THR A 126 5.45 -2.06 -9.99
C THR A 126 4.01 -2.39 -10.36
N LYS A 127 3.85 -3.05 -11.52
CA LYS A 127 2.55 -3.64 -11.89
C LYS A 127 2.03 -4.67 -10.88
N LYS A 128 2.91 -5.22 -10.02
CA LYS A 128 2.58 -6.23 -9.00
C LYS A 128 2.24 -5.62 -7.64
N GLY A 129 2.54 -4.36 -7.40
CA GLY A 129 2.29 -3.69 -6.12
C GLY A 129 3.30 -2.58 -5.79
N ARG A 130 2.99 -1.84 -4.71
CA ARG A 130 3.89 -0.89 -4.05
C ARG A 130 4.73 -1.65 -3.03
N MET A 131 6.00 -1.25 -2.88
CA MET A 131 6.87 -1.69 -1.80
C MET A 131 7.53 -0.50 -1.11
N GLU A 132 7.73 -0.63 0.19
CA GLU A 132 8.66 0.15 1.00
C GLU A 132 9.95 -0.67 1.15
N ILE A 133 11.10 0.00 1.04
CA ILE A 133 12.41 -0.63 1.15
C ILE A 133 13.22 0.17 2.15
N GLU A 134 13.73 -0.51 3.18
CA GLU A 134 14.67 0.05 4.13
C GLU A 134 16.01 -0.63 3.93
N ALA A 135 17.08 0.15 3.84
CA ALA A 135 18.43 -0.34 3.67
C ALA A 135 19.33 0.25 4.74
N SER A 136 19.97 -0.60 5.55
CA SER A 136 21.03 -0.21 6.45
C SER A 136 22.38 -0.65 5.92
N VAL A 137 23.39 0.21 6.07
CA VAL A 137 24.79 -0.10 5.76
C VAL A 137 25.64 0.32 6.95
N GLU A 138 26.35 -0.63 7.54
CA GLU A 138 27.16 -0.44 8.74
C GLU A 138 28.55 -1.05 8.55
N GLU A 139 29.57 -0.33 8.99
CA GLU A 139 30.92 -0.90 9.10
C GLU A 139 31.00 -1.79 10.34
N THR A 140 31.58 -2.98 10.17
CA THR A 140 31.79 -3.96 11.24
C THR A 140 33.25 -4.40 11.22
N GLY A 141 33.70 -5.09 12.28
CA GLY A 141 35.05 -5.65 12.32
C GLY A 141 35.35 -6.69 11.23
N GLU A 142 34.33 -7.22 10.57
CA GLU A 142 34.41 -8.27 9.55
C GLU A 142 34.18 -7.74 8.12
N GLY A 143 33.94 -6.43 7.96
CA GLY A 143 33.60 -5.79 6.69
C GLY A 143 32.35 -4.91 6.81
N THR A 144 31.72 -4.59 5.69
CA THR A 144 30.50 -3.78 5.65
C THR A 144 29.26 -4.68 5.65
N ARG A 145 28.45 -4.58 6.70
CA ARG A 145 27.16 -5.28 6.80
C ARG A 145 26.06 -4.48 6.10
N VAL A 146 25.26 -5.17 5.30
CA VAL A 146 24.11 -4.61 4.58
C VAL A 146 22.86 -5.38 4.94
N VAL A 147 21.84 -4.69 5.44
CA VAL A 147 20.50 -5.29 5.67
C VAL A 147 19.47 -4.54 4.84
N ILE A 148 18.67 -5.27 4.08
CA ILE A 148 17.62 -4.73 3.21
C ILE A 148 16.29 -5.35 3.61
N GLY A 149 15.42 -4.55 4.21
CA GLY A 149 14.02 -4.89 4.46
C GLY A 149 13.15 -4.44 3.30
N ILE A 150 12.29 -5.32 2.80
CA ILE A 150 11.32 -5.04 1.74
C ILE A 150 9.93 -5.40 2.28
N GLU A 151 9.02 -4.43 2.28
CA GLU A 151 7.66 -4.61 2.78
C GLU A 151 6.62 -4.16 1.75
N GLY A 152 5.50 -4.88 1.66
CA GLY A 152 4.39 -4.51 0.78
C GLY A 152 3.37 -5.62 0.61
N TYR A 153 2.38 -5.37 -0.25
CA TYR A 153 1.28 -6.32 -0.48
C TYR A 153 1.42 -7.07 -1.80
N GLY A 154 0.88 -8.29 -1.82
CA GLY A 154 0.88 -9.16 -3.00
C GLY A 154 2.27 -9.71 -3.32
N THR A 155 2.50 -10.03 -4.60
CA THR A 155 3.73 -10.72 -5.06
C THR A 155 4.89 -9.76 -5.35
N ALA A 156 4.73 -8.46 -5.11
CA ALA A 156 5.76 -7.47 -5.44
C ALA A 156 7.03 -7.67 -4.59
N VAL A 157 6.85 -7.95 -3.30
CA VAL A 157 7.93 -8.13 -2.32
C VAL A 157 8.87 -9.26 -2.74
N ASP A 158 8.34 -10.46 -2.99
CA ASP A 158 9.17 -11.60 -3.42
C ASP A 158 9.79 -11.42 -4.80
N ASP A 159 9.13 -10.69 -5.70
CA ASP A 159 9.69 -10.39 -7.03
C ASP A 159 10.92 -9.49 -6.94
N LEU A 160 10.86 -8.46 -6.09
CA LEU A 160 11.99 -7.57 -5.86
C LEU A 160 13.09 -8.25 -5.05
N ALA A 161 12.73 -8.98 -3.99
CA ALA A 161 13.70 -9.71 -3.16
C ALA A 161 14.58 -10.63 -4.02
N ARG A 162 13.99 -11.47 -4.87
CA ARG A 162 14.74 -12.35 -5.78
C ARG A 162 15.63 -11.62 -6.77
N LYS A 163 15.19 -10.45 -7.25
CA LYS A 163 15.99 -9.62 -8.16
C LYS A 163 17.20 -9.02 -7.45
N LEU A 164 17.01 -8.54 -6.23
CA LEU A 164 18.09 -8.01 -5.40
C LEU A 164 19.06 -9.12 -4.99
N GLU A 165 18.57 -10.30 -4.56
CA GLU A 165 19.40 -11.47 -4.27
C GLU A 165 20.31 -11.84 -5.44
N LYS A 166 19.73 -11.92 -6.65
CA LYS A 166 20.50 -12.23 -7.85
C LYS A 166 21.54 -11.17 -8.21
N GLU A 167 21.19 -9.88 -8.07
CA GLU A 167 22.09 -8.80 -8.47
C GLU A 167 23.20 -8.58 -7.43
N LEU A 168 22.86 -8.59 -6.14
CA LEU A 168 23.79 -8.31 -5.05
C LEU A 168 24.76 -9.46 -4.81
N SER A 169 24.35 -10.72 -4.98
CA SER A 169 25.27 -11.87 -4.88
C SER A 169 26.40 -11.87 -5.93
N LEU A 170 26.29 -11.06 -6.98
CA LEU A 170 27.34 -10.87 -7.98
C LEU A 170 28.28 -9.70 -7.65
N LEU A 171 27.91 -8.85 -6.69
CA LEU A 171 28.50 -7.54 -6.47
C LEU A 171 28.98 -7.30 -5.02
N LEU A 172 28.48 -8.08 -4.05
CA LEU A 172 28.84 -8.03 -2.63
C LEU A 172 29.49 -9.34 -2.19
#